data_AF-A0A534TU78-F1
#
_entry.id   AF-A0A534TU78-F1
#
_cell.length_a   1.000
_cell.length_b   1.000
_cell.length_c   1.000
_cell.angle_alpha   90.00
_cell.angle_beta   90.00
_cell.angle_gamma   90.00
#
_symmetry.space_group_name_H-M   'P 1'
#
loop_
_entity.id
_entity.type
_entity.pdbx_description
1 polymer ?
#
loop_
_entity_poly.entity_id
_entity_poly.type
_entity_poly.pdbx_seq_one_letter_code
_entity_poly.pdbx_strand_id
1 'polypeptide(L)'
;MASTDLPATLVQQIACNVLSVAAAAIPLKVVEHTKALIVDSIGCALAATEEPAFARASRVLAQLGGNPDCTVIGSSRRVNLPQAV
;
A
#
# COMPACT_ATOMS: atom_id res chain seq x y z
N MET A 1 39.15 -21.17 -15.76
CA MET A 1 38.31 -20.01 -15.43
C MET A 1 37.02 -20.57 -14.82
N ALA A 2 37.00 -20.78 -13.50
CA ALA A 2 35.84 -21.34 -12.82
C ALA A 2 34.90 -20.19 -12.45
N SER A 3 33.74 -20.14 -13.10
CA SER A 3 32.65 -19.23 -12.77
C SER A 3 31.98 -19.68 -11.47
N THR A 4 32.37 -19.06 -10.35
CA THR A 4 31.62 -19.13 -9.09
C THR A 4 30.45 -18.16 -9.15
N ASP A 5 29.33 -18.58 -9.76
CA ASP A 5 28.03 -17.99 -9.46
C ASP A 5 27.55 -18.58 -8.14
N LEU A 6 27.73 -17.84 -7.04
CA LEU A 6 27.07 -18.16 -5.79
C LEU A 6 25.56 -18.06 -6.01
N PRO A 7 24.75 -19.02 -5.53
CA PRO A 7 23.30 -18.96 -5.69
C PRO A 7 22.74 -17.68 -5.06
N ALA A 8 21.79 -17.05 -5.76
CA ALA A 8 21.16 -15.82 -5.28
C ALA A 8 20.58 -16.01 -3.87
N THR A 9 20.87 -15.06 -2.98
CA THR A 9 20.29 -15.01 -1.63
C THR A 9 18.77 -14.92 -1.69
N LEU A 10 18.08 -15.31 -0.63
CA LEU A 10 16.62 -15.20 -0.56
C LEU A 10 16.13 -13.77 -0.81
N VAL A 11 16.86 -12.76 -0.31
CA VAL A 11 16.55 -11.34 -0.56
C VAL A 11 16.62 -11.01 -2.05
N GLN A 12 17.67 -11.47 -2.74
CA GLN A 12 17.80 -11.30 -4.19
C GLN A 12 16.70 -12.04 -4.94
N GLN A 13 16.32 -13.25 -4.52
CA GLN A 13 15.23 -13.99 -5.16
C GLN A 13 13.87 -13.28 -5.03
N ILE A 14 13.56 -12.74 -3.84
CA ILE A 14 12.34 -11.95 -3.63
C ILE A 14 12.36 -10.69 -4.49
N ALA A 15 13.49 -9.96 -4.52
CA ALA A 15 13.64 -8.78 -5.34
C ALA A 15 13.44 -9.10 -6.83
N CYS A 16 14.08 -10.15 -7.34
CA CYS A 16 13.90 -10.61 -8.72
C CYS A 16 12.44 -10.98 -9.02
N ASN A 17 11.76 -11.67 -8.09
CA ASN A 17 10.36 -12.04 -8.27
C ASN A 17 9.46 -10.80 -8.36
N VAL A 18 9.61 -9.83 -7.44
CA VAL A 18 8.82 -8.59 -7.45
C VAL A 18 9.07 -7.77 -8.72
N LEU A 19 10.32 -7.68 -9.17
CA LEU A 19 10.69 -6.96 -10.39
C LEU A 19 10.20 -7.65 -11.67
N SER A 20 9.94 -8.95 -11.64
CA SER A 20 9.51 -9.73 -12.81
C SER A 20 7.99 -9.79 -12.98
N VAL A 21 7.21 -9.17 -12.09
CA VAL A 21 5.74 -9.16 -12.19
C VAL A 21 5.29 -8.35 -13.40
N ALA A 22 4.59 -9.01 -14.32
CA ALA A 22 3.90 -8.37 -15.43
C ALA A 22 2.39 -8.34 -15.18
N ALA A 23 1.76 -7.16 -15.27
CA ALA A 23 0.32 -7.00 -15.01
C ALA A 23 -0.54 -7.92 -15.88
N ALA A 24 -0.16 -8.12 -17.14
CA ALA A 24 -0.86 -9.00 -18.08
C ALA A 24 -0.73 -10.51 -17.73
N ALA A 25 0.24 -10.89 -16.90
CA ALA A 25 0.45 -12.26 -16.46
C ALA A 25 -0.30 -12.61 -15.16
N ILE A 26 -0.98 -11.64 -14.53
CA ILE A 26 -1.75 -11.88 -13.30
C ILE A 26 -3.01 -12.69 -13.66
N PRO A 27 -3.22 -13.88 -13.07
CA PRO A 27 -4.40 -14.69 -13.35
C PRO A 27 -5.69 -13.94 -13.01
N LEU A 28 -6.72 -14.08 -13.87
CA LEU A 28 -8.00 -13.37 -13.70
C LEU A 28 -8.62 -13.59 -12.31
N LYS A 29 -8.57 -14.83 -11.80
CA LYS A 29 -9.06 -15.16 -10.45
C LYS A 29 -8.38 -14.35 -9.35
N VAL A 30 -7.08 -14.06 -9.49
CA VAL A 30 -6.34 -13.23 -8.53
C VAL A 30 -6.82 -11.80 -8.64
N VAL A 31 -6.97 -11.25 -9.86
CA VAL A 31 -7.50 -9.89 -10.07
C VAL A 31 -8.88 -9.72 -9.44
N GLU A 32 -9.79 -10.66 -9.67
CA GLU A 32 -11.15 -10.63 -9.12
C GLU A 32 -11.16 -10.66 -7.60
N HIS A 33 -10.34 -11.54 -7.01
CA HIS A 33 -10.23 -11.63 -5.55
C HIS A 33 -9.58 -10.37 -4.95
N THR A 34 -8.52 -9.85 -5.57
CA THR A 34 -7.86 -8.62 -5.12
C THR A 34 -8.79 -7.42 -5.18
N LYS A 35 -9.69 -7.32 -6.18
CA LYS A 35 -10.71 -6.27 -6.20
C LYS A 35 -11.63 -6.33 -4.96
N ALA A 36 -12.04 -7.53 -4.57
CA ALA A 36 -12.85 -7.70 -3.36
C ALA A 36 -12.09 -7.26 -2.10
N LEU A 37 -10.80 -7.62 -1.98
CA LEU A 37 -9.94 -7.19 -0.87
C LEU A 37 -9.74 -5.66 -0.82
N ILE A 38 -9.59 -5.01 -1.98
CA ILE A 38 -9.49 -3.54 -2.06
C ILE A 38 -10.77 -2.89 -1.54
N VAL A 39 -11.94 -3.38 -1.98
CA VAL A 39 -13.23 -2.84 -1.54
C VAL A 39 -13.44 -3.07 -0.04
N ASP A 40 -13.10 -4.25 0.47
CA ASP A 40 -13.15 -4.57 1.90
C ASP A 40 -12.26 -3.64 2.74
N SER A 41 -11.02 -3.40 2.28
CA SER A 41 -10.07 -2.50 2.96
C SER A 41 -10.58 -1.06 3.00
N ILE A 42 -11.16 -0.56 1.90
CA ILE A 42 -11.78 0.77 1.85
C ILE A 42 -12.99 0.82 2.80
N GLY A 43 -13.82 -0.22 2.82
CA GLY A 43 -14.96 -0.33 3.73
C GLY A 43 -14.56 -0.24 5.20
N CYS A 44 -13.53 -1.00 5.59
CA CYS A 44 -12.97 -0.94 6.94
C CYS A 44 -12.43 0.45 7.28
N ALA A 45 -11.70 1.10 6.37
CA ALA A 45 -11.18 2.44 6.58
C ALA A 45 -12.30 3.49 6.77
N LEU A 46 -13.39 3.38 5.99
CA LEU A 46 -14.56 4.25 6.15
C LEU A 46 -15.27 4.00 7.49
N ALA A 47 -15.47 2.74 7.88
CA ALA A 47 -16.09 2.40 9.15
C ALA A 47 -15.26 2.90 10.35
N ALA A 48 -13.93 2.89 10.24
CA ALA A 48 -13.03 3.37 11.28
C ALA A 48 -13.08 4.89 11.50
N THR A 49 -13.78 5.67 10.68
CA THR A 49 -13.86 7.14 10.85
C THR A 49 -14.54 7.56 12.16
N GLU A 50 -15.37 6.69 12.73
CA GLU A 50 -16.04 6.90 14.01
C GLU A 50 -15.15 6.53 15.21
N GLU A 51 -14.02 5.87 14.97
CA GLU A 51 -13.12 5.44 16.04
C GLU A 51 -12.32 6.61 16.64
N PRO A 52 -12.18 6.69 17.98
CA PRO A 52 -11.39 7.74 18.62
C PRO A 52 -9.94 7.81 18.13
N ALA A 53 -9.38 6.69 17.68
CA ALA A 53 -8.04 6.62 17.10
C ALA A 53 -7.94 7.43 15.79
N PHE A 54 -8.95 7.36 14.93
CA PHE A 54 -9.00 8.11 13.67
C PHE A 54 -9.03 9.63 13.95
N ALA A 55 -9.84 10.07 14.92
CA ALA A 55 -9.89 11.47 15.32
C ALA A 55 -8.54 11.98 15.86
N ARG A 56 -7.83 11.15 16.65
CA ARG A 56 -6.49 11.49 17.17
C ARG A 56 -5.46 11.58 16.05
N ALA A 57 -5.39 10.57 15.18
CA ALA A 57 -4.50 10.57 14.02
C ALA A 57 -4.76 11.79 13.12
N SER A 58 -6.03 12.09 12.86
CA SER A 58 -6.43 13.28 12.10
C SER A 58 -5.88 14.56 12.73
N ARG A 59 -5.95 14.75 14.04
CA ARG A 59 -5.38 15.97 14.67
C ARG A 59 -3.88 16.09 14.46
N VAL A 60 -3.14 14.98 14.52
CA VAL A 60 -1.70 14.97 14.24
C VAL A 60 -1.45 15.35 12.78
N LEU A 61 -2.14 14.72 11.82
CA LEU A 61 -2.02 15.02 10.40
C LEU A 61 -2.34 16.50 10.07
N ALA A 62 -3.23 17.15 10.83
CA ALA A 62 -3.54 18.57 10.65
C ALA A 62 -2.35 19.51 10.94
N GLN A 63 -1.40 19.05 11.76
CA GLN A 63 -0.24 19.82 12.21
C GLN A 63 0.99 19.55 11.36
N LEU A 64 0.96 18.48 10.56
CA LEU A 64 2.05 18.12 9.68
C LEU A 64 1.91 18.85 8.34
N GLY A 65 3.00 19.43 7.86
CA GLY A 65 3.09 19.99 6.52
C GLY A 65 3.36 18.90 5.46
N GLY A 66 3.55 19.34 4.22
CA GLY A 66 3.83 18.50 3.07
C GLY A 66 2.95 18.84 1.88
N ASN A 67 3.27 18.28 0.71
CA ASN A 67 2.42 18.45 -0.47
C ASN A 67 1.13 17.63 -0.31
N PRO A 68 -0.05 18.25 -0.48
CA PRO A 68 -1.33 17.59 -0.25
C PRO A 68 -1.75 16.74 -1.46
N ASP A 69 -0.94 15.75 -1.84
CA ASP A 69 -1.16 14.96 -3.06
C ASP A 69 -2.12 13.78 -2.84
N CYS A 70 -2.18 13.25 -1.61
CA CYS A 70 -2.96 12.06 -1.24
C CYS A 70 -4.15 12.43 -0.34
N THR A 71 -5.26 11.71 -0.48
CA THR A 71 -6.47 11.89 0.35
C THR A 71 -6.48 10.90 1.51
N VAL A 72 -6.83 11.36 2.71
CA VAL A 72 -7.10 10.47 3.85
C VAL A 72 -8.50 9.87 3.65
N ILE A 73 -8.58 8.54 3.53
CA ILE A 73 -9.86 7.84 3.30
C ILE A 73 -10.83 8.18 4.45
N GLY A 74 -12.08 8.53 4.10
CA GLY A 74 -13.10 8.93 5.07
C GLY A 74 -13.00 10.39 5.55
N SER A 75 -12.17 11.22 4.91
CA SER A 75 -12.00 12.63 5.22
C SER A 75 -11.91 13.50 3.96
N SER A 76 -12.17 14.80 4.07
CA SER A 76 -11.85 15.80 3.04
C SER A 76 -10.38 16.25 3.08
N ARG A 77 -9.60 15.76 4.05
CA ARG A 77 -8.20 16.15 4.23
C ARG A 77 -7.28 15.50 3.20
N ARG A 78 -6.28 16.27 2.77
CA ARG A 78 -5.18 15.82 1.93
C ARG A 78 -3.83 15.99 2.63
N VAL A 79 -2.92 15.05 2.40
CA VAL A 79 -1.60 14.91 3.02
C VAL A 79 -0.58 14.42 1.99
N ASN A 80 0.71 14.36 2.35
CA ASN A 80 1.73 13.74 1.49
C ASN A 80 1.67 12.20 1.55
N LEU A 81 2.35 11.52 0.62
CA LEU A 81 2.29 10.07 0.52
C LEU A 81 2.69 9.32 1.81
N PRO A 82 3.80 9.64 2.50
CA PRO A 82 4.17 8.93 3.73
C PRO A 82 3.17 9.06 4.89
N GLN A 83 2.33 10.10 4.87
CA GLN A 83 1.29 10.32 5.87
C GLN A 83 -0.03 9.60 5.53
N ALA A 84 -0.19 9.13 4.28
CA ALA A 84 -1.41 8.49 3.78
C ALA A 84 -1.38 6.96 3.81
N VAL A 85 -0.23 6.37 4.15
CA VAL A 85 0.03 4.91 4.16
C VAL A 85 0.27 4.37 5.56
#